data_AF-A0A5E5Q0P5-F1
#
_entry.id   AF-A0A5E5Q0P5-F1
#
_cell.length_a   1.000
_cell.length_b   1.000
_cell.length_c   1.000
_cell.angle_alpha   90.00
_cell.angle_beta   90.00
_cell.angle_gamma   90.00
#
_symmetry.space_group_name_H-M   'P 1'
#
loop_
_entity.id
_entity.type
_entity.pdbx_description
1 polymer ?
#
loop_
_entity_poly.entity_id
_entity_poly.type
_entity_poly.pdbx_seq_one_letter_code
_entity_poly.pdbx_strand_id
1 'polypeptide(L)'
;MNSTPFNTSFIRILLLITLVTPINTVNAVNAGMIAAFRAMIIRMSTPNLSNAADQVVAMGSAITDITFSNSGGAIASCTVAPTLPAGLSINSATCAISGTPTKVKAATLYTVTATANAPGRTATATVGLAIFMTPTTLTAVATGVPNEIMLSWTRVTDATAYRLYQTTDATFVQAGNSDPSQFSVYSPAATSIDTTATSITMTLSGAATVYYVVTAINGSAESLSNPIPVAATAHAFKFSQVTSSTGQVWMDRNLGASQMATSSTDPASYGDLYQWGRPADGHQKRKSATTATLAINTTPGHANFITVTGPEGPLDWTIPNTGDVDGALRGEFLAKTDGSGICPTGFNVPTEAQLKAEINIWDTTNSAAVGAFNSVLKLPVAGGRIKQTGGLGNVSAVGYYWTRSIIPIGRWYRYARYLGFGSGSHNIYLQFHNVERSEGRSIRCIKN
;
A
#
# COMPACT_ATOMS: atom_id res chain seq x y z
N MET A 1 -64.89 48.12 7.87
CA MET A 1 -64.39 47.09 8.82
C MET A 1 -64.92 45.75 8.34
N ASN A 2 -64.08 44.90 7.78
CA ASN A 2 -64.43 43.53 7.37
C ASN A 2 -63.70 42.56 8.29
N SER A 3 -64.46 41.79 9.06
CA SER A 3 -63.98 40.58 9.74
C SER A 3 -65.12 39.57 9.81
N THR A 4 -65.03 38.53 8.99
CA THR A 4 -65.88 37.34 9.03
C THR A 4 -65.39 36.39 10.13
N PRO A 5 -66.27 35.86 11.01
CA PRO A 5 -65.85 34.91 12.03
C PRO A 5 -65.98 33.45 11.55
N PHE A 6 -65.06 32.62 12.06
CA PHE A 6 -64.94 31.18 11.88
C PHE A 6 -66.13 30.39 12.46
N ASN A 7 -66.50 29.32 11.77
CA ASN A 7 -67.60 28.40 12.08
C ASN A 7 -67.19 27.36 13.16
N THR A 8 -67.75 27.48 14.37
CA THR A 8 -67.51 26.59 15.52
C THR A 8 -68.49 25.41 15.55
N SER A 9 -68.31 24.43 14.66
CA SER A 9 -69.16 23.21 14.62
C SER A 9 -68.44 21.89 14.97
N PHE A 10 -67.28 21.93 15.64
CA PHE A 10 -66.51 20.70 15.98
C PHE A 10 -66.45 20.32 17.47
N ILE A 11 -67.20 21.01 18.35
CA ILE A 11 -67.25 20.70 19.79
C ILE A 11 -68.70 20.47 20.23
N ARG A 12 -69.36 19.45 19.68
CA ARG A 12 -70.61 18.90 20.24
C ARG A 12 -70.81 17.43 19.82
N ILE A 13 -69.90 16.55 20.22
CA ILE A 13 -70.19 15.11 20.30
C ILE A 13 -69.63 14.61 21.64
N LEU A 14 -70.29 14.99 22.73
CA LEU A 14 -70.12 14.36 24.03
C LEU A 14 -71.40 14.53 24.86
N LEU A 15 -72.55 14.08 24.33
CA LEU A 15 -73.74 13.78 25.13
C LEU A 15 -74.77 13.08 24.23
N LEU A 16 -74.90 11.76 24.36
CA LEU A 16 -76.13 10.94 24.22
C LEU A 16 -75.73 9.47 23.96
N ILE A 17 -75.20 8.77 24.96
CA ILE A 17 -75.35 7.31 25.07
C ILE A 17 -75.52 6.99 26.56
N THR A 18 -76.74 7.08 27.04
CA THR A 18 -77.20 6.37 28.23
C THR A 18 -78.44 5.59 27.84
N LEU A 19 -78.30 4.27 27.64
CA LEU A 19 -79.22 3.22 28.08
C LEU A 19 -78.67 1.84 27.65
N VAL A 20 -78.28 1.05 28.66
CA VAL A 20 -78.07 -0.41 28.71
C VAL A 20 -76.85 -1.02 27.97
N THR A 21 -75.65 -0.92 28.58
CA THR A 21 -74.56 -1.93 28.48
C THR A 21 -73.69 -1.92 29.75
N PRO A 22 -73.01 -3.02 30.15
CA PRO A 22 -72.30 -3.12 31.43
C PRO A 22 -71.03 -2.23 31.50
N ILE A 23 -70.78 -1.66 32.69
CA ILE A 23 -69.73 -0.66 32.98
C ILE A 23 -68.29 -1.10 32.62
N ASN A 24 -68.01 -2.41 32.53
CA ASN A 24 -66.69 -2.93 32.18
C ASN A 24 -66.31 -2.72 30.70
N THR A 25 -67.27 -2.60 29.79
CA THR A 25 -67.01 -2.32 28.37
C THR A 25 -66.76 -0.83 28.10
N VAL A 26 -67.34 0.08 28.89
CA VAL A 26 -67.16 1.53 28.72
C VAL A 26 -65.73 1.97 29.03
N ASN A 27 -65.09 1.39 30.05
CA ASN A 27 -63.69 1.71 30.38
C ASN A 27 -62.69 1.22 29.31
N ALA A 28 -62.94 0.06 28.68
CA ALA A 28 -62.13 -0.45 27.59
C ALA A 28 -62.32 0.34 26.28
N VAL A 29 -63.56 0.75 25.98
CA VAL A 29 -63.88 1.61 24.82
C VAL A 29 -63.25 2.99 24.98
N ASN A 30 -63.28 3.58 26.19
CA ASN A 30 -62.72 4.90 26.45
C ASN A 30 -61.17 4.88 26.41
N ALA A 31 -60.53 3.84 26.95
CA ALA A 31 -59.09 3.63 26.83
C ALA A 31 -58.66 3.38 25.37
N GLY A 32 -59.43 2.59 24.62
CA GLY A 32 -59.21 2.33 23.19
C GLY A 32 -59.38 3.57 22.32
N MET A 33 -60.38 4.41 22.58
CA MET A 33 -60.59 5.67 21.88
C MET A 33 -59.52 6.71 22.21
N ILE A 34 -59.07 6.82 23.46
CA ILE A 34 -57.94 7.70 23.83
C ILE A 34 -56.64 7.23 23.18
N ALA A 35 -56.40 5.91 23.12
CA ALA A 35 -55.25 5.33 22.42
C ALA A 35 -55.33 5.60 20.90
N ALA A 36 -56.50 5.44 20.28
CA ALA A 36 -56.74 5.76 18.88
C ALA A 36 -56.59 7.26 18.58
N PHE A 37 -57.08 8.14 19.45
CA PHE A 37 -56.95 9.59 19.31
C PHE A 37 -55.50 10.06 19.50
N ARG A 38 -54.76 9.49 20.45
CA ARG A 38 -53.30 9.71 20.58
C ARG A 38 -52.53 9.20 19.36
N ALA A 39 -52.88 8.03 18.83
CA ALA A 39 -52.29 7.50 17.60
C ALA A 39 -52.62 8.37 16.37
N MET A 40 -53.80 8.98 16.33
CA MET A 40 -54.22 9.93 15.29
C MET A 40 -53.46 11.26 15.38
N ILE A 41 -53.23 11.80 16.58
CA ILE A 41 -52.42 13.02 16.79
C ILE A 41 -50.96 12.79 16.37
N ILE A 42 -50.37 11.62 16.65
CA ILE A 42 -49.00 11.25 16.23
C ILE A 42 -48.87 11.11 14.70
N ARG A 43 -49.93 10.68 14.01
CA ARG A 43 -49.97 10.63 12.53
C ARG A 43 -50.19 12.01 11.89
N MET A 44 -50.55 13.01 12.68
CA MET A 44 -50.77 14.38 12.22
C MET A 44 -49.68 15.36 12.70
N SER A 45 -48.73 14.99 13.55
CA SER A 45 -47.66 15.90 13.95
C SER A 45 -46.72 16.23 12.76
N THR A 46 -46.12 17.41 12.79
CA THR A 46 -45.05 17.78 11.85
C THR A 46 -43.82 16.89 12.13
N PRO A 47 -43.10 16.40 11.11
CA PRO A 47 -41.77 15.84 11.30
C PRO A 47 -40.88 16.83 12.06
N ASN A 48 -39.87 16.33 12.75
CA ASN A 48 -38.89 17.15 13.45
C ASN A 48 -37.52 16.51 13.26
N LEU A 49 -36.82 16.95 12.22
CA LEU A 49 -35.50 16.45 11.86
C LEU A 49 -34.41 17.23 12.57
N SER A 50 -33.42 16.51 13.10
CA SER A 50 -32.15 17.11 13.51
C SER A 50 -31.16 17.11 12.35
N ASN A 51 -30.27 18.10 12.29
CA ASN A 51 -29.12 18.10 11.39
C ASN A 51 -28.26 16.84 11.60
N ALA A 52 -27.66 16.35 10.52
CA ALA A 52 -26.64 15.32 10.60
C ALA A 52 -25.26 15.98 10.74
N ALA A 53 -24.29 15.24 11.29
CA ALA A 53 -22.90 15.67 11.30
C ALA A 53 -22.36 15.78 9.87
N ASP A 54 -21.48 16.76 9.62
CA ASP A 54 -20.82 16.90 8.33
C ASP A 54 -19.99 15.66 7.98
N GLN A 55 -19.97 15.33 6.69
CA GLN A 55 -19.40 14.10 6.16
C GLN A 55 -18.30 14.38 5.14
N VAL A 56 -17.20 13.65 5.28
CA VAL A 56 -16.12 13.58 4.29
C VAL A 56 -16.04 12.14 3.81
N VAL A 57 -16.32 11.89 2.53
CA VAL A 57 -16.44 10.53 1.98
C VAL A 57 -15.53 10.31 0.77
N ALA A 58 -15.15 9.05 0.56
CA ALA A 58 -14.28 8.64 -0.54
C ALA A 58 -15.09 8.31 -1.80
N MET A 59 -14.69 8.84 -2.95
CA MET A 59 -15.22 8.48 -4.26
C MET A 59 -14.99 6.99 -4.54
N GLY A 60 -15.98 6.32 -5.11
CA GLY A 60 -15.91 4.91 -5.48
C GLY A 60 -16.13 3.92 -4.33
N SER A 61 -16.32 4.39 -3.09
CA SER A 61 -16.68 3.57 -1.93
C SER A 61 -18.11 3.84 -1.48
N ALA A 62 -18.85 2.79 -1.10
CA ALA A 62 -20.19 2.96 -0.54
C ALA A 62 -20.09 3.74 0.78
N ILE A 63 -20.92 4.77 0.95
CA ILE A 63 -20.96 5.55 2.19
C ILE A 63 -21.71 4.78 3.27
N THR A 64 -21.39 5.07 4.54
CA THR A 64 -22.33 4.77 5.62
C THR A 64 -23.53 5.68 5.46
N ASP A 65 -24.73 5.12 5.55
CA ASP A 65 -25.97 5.88 5.37
C ASP A 65 -26.02 7.10 6.30
N ILE A 66 -26.20 8.27 5.70
CA ILE A 66 -26.40 9.51 6.45
C ILE A 66 -27.86 9.52 6.87
N THR A 67 -28.10 9.37 8.17
CA THR A 67 -29.44 9.31 8.75
C THR A 67 -29.77 10.59 9.50
N PHE A 68 -31.03 10.97 9.47
CA PHE A 68 -31.56 12.14 10.18
C PHE A 68 -32.52 11.66 11.26
N SER A 69 -32.31 12.08 12.50
CA SER A 69 -33.20 11.68 13.59
C SER A 69 -34.52 12.44 13.49
N ASN A 70 -35.63 11.72 13.46
CA ASN A 70 -36.98 12.30 13.48
C ASN A 70 -37.63 12.07 14.85
N SER A 71 -37.86 13.15 15.60
CA SER A 71 -38.59 13.13 16.87
C SER A 71 -40.05 13.59 16.73
N GLY A 72 -40.47 13.93 15.51
CA GLY A 72 -41.80 14.45 15.20
C GLY A 72 -42.73 13.39 14.61
N GLY A 73 -43.68 13.85 13.80
CA GLY A 73 -44.65 12.98 13.12
C GLY A 73 -44.08 12.17 11.95
N ALA A 74 -44.91 11.29 11.41
CA ALA A 74 -44.52 10.38 10.34
C ALA A 74 -44.15 11.11 9.03
N ILE A 75 -43.09 10.63 8.39
CA ILE A 75 -42.60 11.11 7.09
C ILE A 75 -43.38 10.42 5.97
N ALA A 76 -43.86 11.19 5.00
CA ALA A 76 -44.47 10.70 3.77
C ALA A 76 -43.49 10.72 2.60
N SER A 77 -42.67 11.77 2.49
CA SER A 77 -41.65 11.91 1.46
C SER A 77 -40.48 12.78 1.91
N CYS A 78 -39.31 12.56 1.31
CA CYS A 78 -38.10 13.34 1.53
C CYS A 78 -37.52 13.80 0.19
N THR A 79 -37.01 15.03 0.16
CA THR A 79 -36.25 15.60 -0.95
C THR A 79 -34.95 16.24 -0.45
N VAL A 80 -34.01 16.50 -1.35
CA VAL A 80 -32.70 17.09 -1.03
C VAL A 80 -32.30 18.13 -2.06
N ALA A 81 -31.75 19.26 -1.61
CA ALA A 81 -31.23 20.33 -2.48
C ALA A 81 -29.91 20.90 -1.92
N PRO A 82 -28.90 21.19 -2.76
CA PRO A 82 -28.86 20.97 -4.22
C PRO A 82 -28.85 19.47 -4.58
N THR A 83 -28.94 19.13 -5.87
CA THR A 83 -28.92 17.74 -6.33
C THR A 83 -27.68 17.03 -5.81
N LEU A 84 -27.88 15.82 -5.27
CA LEU A 84 -26.79 15.00 -4.76
C LEU A 84 -25.77 14.68 -5.88
N PRO A 85 -24.48 14.54 -5.55
CA PRO A 85 -23.46 14.10 -6.49
C PRO A 85 -23.82 12.73 -7.08
N ALA A 86 -23.39 12.47 -8.31
CA ALA A 86 -23.69 11.23 -9.01
C ALA A 86 -23.29 10.01 -8.17
N GLY A 87 -24.17 9.00 -8.13
CA GLY A 87 -23.99 7.78 -7.34
C GLY A 87 -24.50 7.85 -5.90
N LEU A 88 -24.93 9.02 -5.42
CA LEU A 88 -25.68 9.17 -4.17
C LEU A 88 -27.17 9.42 -4.44
N SER A 89 -28.00 8.93 -3.53
CA SER A 89 -29.46 9.09 -3.58
C SER A 89 -30.05 9.24 -2.19
N ILE A 90 -31.23 9.85 -2.11
CA ILE A 90 -32.00 9.93 -0.87
C ILE A 90 -33.16 8.93 -0.91
N ASN A 91 -33.33 8.18 0.17
CA ASN A 91 -34.53 7.36 0.37
C ASN A 91 -35.71 8.28 0.74
N SER A 92 -36.74 8.27 -0.10
CA SER A 92 -37.90 9.16 0.07
C SER A 92 -38.71 8.87 1.33
N ALA A 93 -38.68 7.67 1.90
CA ALA A 93 -39.44 7.33 3.10
C ALA A 93 -38.67 7.60 4.40
N THR A 94 -37.34 7.42 4.39
CA THR A 94 -36.51 7.50 5.61
C THR A 94 -35.63 8.73 5.68
N CYS A 95 -35.56 9.53 4.61
CA CYS A 95 -34.61 10.64 4.43
C CYS A 95 -33.13 10.21 4.45
N ALA A 96 -32.81 8.91 4.48
CA ALA A 96 -31.44 8.44 4.51
C ALA A 96 -30.74 8.70 3.16
N ILE A 97 -29.53 9.25 3.18
CA ILE A 97 -28.70 9.41 1.99
C ILE A 97 -27.70 8.27 1.93
N SER A 98 -27.67 7.55 0.81
CA SER A 98 -26.83 6.37 0.62
C SER A 98 -26.33 6.24 -0.82
N GLY A 99 -25.38 5.35 -1.03
CA GLY A 99 -24.83 5.01 -2.34
C GLY A 99 -23.31 5.10 -2.42
N THR A 100 -22.80 5.12 -3.65
CA THR A 100 -21.37 5.16 -3.97
C THR A 100 -21.10 6.36 -4.85
N PRO A 101 -20.50 7.45 -4.34
CA PRO A 101 -20.28 8.66 -5.12
C PRO A 101 -19.27 8.41 -6.23
N THR A 102 -19.56 8.89 -7.44
CA THR A 102 -18.72 8.69 -8.64
C THR A 102 -18.03 9.97 -9.12
N LYS A 103 -18.23 11.09 -8.41
CA LYS A 103 -17.65 12.39 -8.77
C LYS A 103 -17.19 13.15 -7.54
N VAL A 104 -15.97 13.68 -7.61
CA VAL A 104 -15.39 14.59 -6.60
C VAL A 104 -16.27 15.82 -6.44
N LYS A 105 -16.40 16.29 -5.20
CA LYS A 105 -17.22 17.44 -4.83
C LYS A 105 -16.62 18.14 -3.62
N ALA A 106 -16.31 19.42 -3.76
CA ALA A 106 -15.93 20.26 -2.61
C ALA A 106 -17.06 20.31 -1.57
N ALA A 107 -16.72 20.56 -0.30
CA ALA A 107 -17.67 20.64 0.79
C ALA A 107 -18.87 21.53 0.42
N THR A 108 -20.05 20.91 0.35
CA THR A 108 -21.30 21.57 -0.04
C THR A 108 -22.36 21.28 1.01
N LEU A 109 -23.10 22.29 1.43
CA LEU A 109 -24.22 22.14 2.36
C LEU A 109 -25.46 21.64 1.61
N TYR A 110 -26.01 20.50 2.02
CA TYR A 110 -27.25 19.93 1.50
C TYR A 110 -28.38 20.11 2.51
N THR A 111 -29.54 20.54 2.03
CA THR A 111 -30.77 20.67 2.81
C THR A 111 -31.72 19.54 2.44
N VAL A 112 -32.05 18.71 3.43
CA VAL A 112 -33.05 17.64 3.34
C VAL A 112 -34.38 18.18 3.84
N THR A 113 -35.45 17.98 3.06
CA THR A 113 -36.82 18.39 3.41
C THR A 113 -37.69 17.15 3.56
N ALA A 114 -38.19 16.88 4.76
CA ALA A 114 -39.21 15.88 5.02
C ALA A 114 -40.60 16.50 4.95
N THR A 115 -41.53 15.81 4.29
CA THR A 115 -42.94 16.20 4.17
C THR A 115 -43.81 15.17 4.87
N ALA A 116 -44.78 15.63 5.66
CA ALA A 116 -45.74 14.79 6.35
C ALA A 116 -46.87 14.30 5.41
N ASN A 117 -47.65 13.32 5.86
CA ASN A 117 -48.87 12.89 5.16
C ASN A 117 -49.96 13.98 5.16
N ALA A 118 -49.95 14.84 6.18
CA ALA A 118 -50.85 15.98 6.26
C ALA A 118 -50.33 17.13 5.37
N PRO A 119 -51.19 17.75 4.52
CA PRO A 119 -50.78 18.82 3.62
C PRO A 119 -50.09 19.99 4.33
N GLY A 120 -49.03 20.51 3.72
CA GLY A 120 -48.35 21.75 4.15
C GLY A 120 -47.45 21.61 5.39
N ARG A 121 -47.21 20.39 5.89
CA ARG A 121 -46.35 20.14 7.06
C ARG A 121 -44.99 19.60 6.60
N THR A 122 -43.94 20.40 6.79
CA THR A 122 -42.56 20.02 6.44
C THR A 122 -41.58 20.28 7.58
N ALA A 123 -40.44 19.61 7.52
CA ALA A 123 -39.28 19.89 8.37
C ALA A 123 -38.01 19.82 7.52
N THR A 124 -37.00 20.59 7.91
CA THR A 124 -35.72 20.63 7.21
C THR A 124 -34.58 20.28 8.14
N ALA A 125 -33.59 19.60 7.60
CA ALA A 125 -32.30 19.36 8.26
C ALA A 125 -31.18 19.53 7.24
N THR A 126 -29.97 19.80 7.72
CA THR A 126 -28.80 20.01 6.87
C THR A 126 -27.69 19.00 7.14
N VAL A 127 -26.85 18.80 6.13
CA VAL A 127 -25.58 18.07 6.21
C VAL A 127 -24.56 18.68 5.25
N GLY A 128 -23.36 18.99 5.73
CA GLY A 128 -22.22 19.29 4.86
C GLY A 128 -21.65 17.99 4.29
N LEU A 129 -21.45 17.92 2.98
CA LEU A 129 -20.88 16.74 2.33
C LEU A 129 -19.73 17.14 1.40
N ALA A 130 -18.58 16.53 1.61
CA ALA A 130 -17.42 16.63 0.74
C ALA A 130 -17.03 15.23 0.21
N ILE A 131 -16.76 15.15 -1.10
CA ILE A 131 -16.35 13.90 -1.78
C ILE A 131 -14.96 14.12 -2.35
N PHE A 132 -14.00 13.31 -1.92
CA PHE A 132 -12.64 13.31 -2.44
C PHE A 132 -12.26 11.94 -2.97
N MET A 133 -11.21 11.87 -3.78
CA MET A 133 -10.53 10.58 -3.93
C MET A 133 -9.47 10.46 -2.84
N THR A 134 -9.31 9.26 -2.30
CA THR A 134 -8.24 8.93 -1.38
C THR A 134 -7.04 8.40 -2.17
N PRO A 135 -5.80 8.80 -1.86
CA PRO A 135 -4.63 8.12 -2.41
C PRO A 135 -4.67 6.63 -2.04
N THR A 136 -4.43 5.71 -2.99
CA THR A 136 -4.52 4.24 -2.75
C THR A 136 -3.20 3.50 -2.95
N THR A 137 -2.19 4.16 -3.50
CA THR A 137 -0.95 3.50 -3.97
C THR A 137 0.30 4.07 -3.31
N LEU A 138 0.19 4.57 -2.08
CA LEU A 138 1.38 4.97 -1.34
C LEU A 138 2.31 3.76 -1.23
N THR A 139 3.57 3.95 -1.60
CA THR A 139 4.63 2.95 -1.52
C THR A 139 5.88 3.60 -0.96
N ALA A 140 6.69 2.80 -0.26
CA ALA A 140 8.02 3.19 0.21
C ALA A 140 9.04 2.23 -0.39
N VAL A 141 10.01 2.77 -1.13
CA VAL A 141 11.08 2.00 -1.77
C VAL A 141 12.41 2.57 -1.32
N ALA A 142 13.38 1.74 -0.95
CA ALA A 142 14.72 2.22 -0.65
C ALA A 142 15.34 2.83 -1.91
N THR A 143 15.89 4.04 -1.82
CA THR A 143 16.64 4.61 -2.94
C THR A 143 18.00 3.92 -3.03
N GLY A 144 18.56 3.57 -1.87
CA GLY A 144 19.87 2.96 -1.77
C GLY A 144 21.00 3.92 -1.42
N VAL A 145 20.66 5.17 -1.15
CA VAL A 145 21.44 5.93 -0.17
C VAL A 145 21.09 5.38 1.22
N PRO A 146 22.07 5.20 2.14
CA PRO A 146 21.79 4.72 3.49
C PRO A 146 20.71 5.54 4.19
N ASN A 147 19.72 4.84 4.74
CA ASN A 147 18.56 5.42 5.41
C ASN A 147 17.69 6.31 4.52
N GLU A 148 17.78 6.21 3.19
CA GLU A 148 16.96 7.00 2.28
C GLU A 148 15.91 6.14 1.58
N ILE A 149 14.69 6.66 1.54
CA ILE A 149 13.54 6.05 0.86
C ILE A 149 12.93 7.05 -0.12
N MET A 150 12.36 6.53 -1.19
CA MET A 150 11.43 7.25 -2.05
C MET A 150 10.02 6.81 -1.70
N LEU A 151 9.19 7.77 -1.34
CA LEU A 151 7.76 7.61 -1.20
C LEU A 151 7.11 8.01 -2.53
N SER A 152 6.18 7.19 -3.03
CA SER A 152 5.46 7.51 -4.27
C SER A 152 4.00 7.06 -4.21
N TRP A 153 3.14 7.79 -4.91
CA TRP A 153 1.70 7.51 -5.00
C TRP A 153 1.15 7.93 -6.37
N THR A 154 -0.02 7.41 -6.72
CA THR A 154 -0.71 7.77 -7.96
C THR A 154 -1.34 9.14 -7.81
N ARG A 155 -1.25 9.94 -8.87
CA ARG A 155 -1.90 11.24 -8.94
C ARG A 155 -3.41 11.12 -8.70
N VAL A 156 -3.92 11.92 -7.78
CA VAL A 156 -5.35 12.11 -7.54
C VAL A 156 -5.86 13.21 -8.50
N THR A 157 -6.85 12.88 -9.33
CA THR A 157 -7.64 13.83 -10.13
C THR A 157 -8.13 15.01 -9.28
N ASP A 158 -7.97 16.22 -9.80
CA ASP A 158 -8.31 17.51 -9.16
C ASP A 158 -7.51 17.87 -7.90
N ALA A 159 -6.54 17.05 -7.46
CA ALA A 159 -5.62 17.44 -6.39
C ALA A 159 -4.62 18.49 -6.89
N THR A 160 -4.45 19.57 -6.13
CA THR A 160 -3.47 20.63 -6.37
C THR A 160 -2.19 20.44 -5.56
N ALA A 161 -2.27 19.69 -4.46
CA ALA A 161 -1.13 19.34 -3.60
C ALA A 161 -1.42 18.04 -2.84
N TYR A 162 -0.43 17.57 -2.09
CA TYR A 162 -0.48 16.42 -1.20
C TYR A 162 0.15 16.79 0.14
N ARG A 163 -0.30 16.14 1.20
CA ARG A 163 0.32 16.22 2.51
C ARG A 163 0.67 14.82 2.98
N LEU A 164 1.93 14.65 3.31
CA LEU A 164 2.48 13.41 3.84
C LEU A 164 2.56 13.53 5.35
N TYR A 165 2.00 12.57 6.07
CA TYR A 165 2.13 12.45 7.53
C TYR A 165 3.05 11.30 7.90
N GLN A 166 3.81 11.47 8.98
CA GLN A 166 4.72 10.45 9.49
C GLN A 166 4.78 10.40 11.02
N THR A 167 4.91 9.19 11.58
CA THR A 167 5.23 8.94 12.99
C THR A 167 5.97 7.61 13.17
N THR A 168 6.65 7.39 14.29
CA THR A 168 7.18 6.07 14.67
C THR A 168 6.22 5.24 15.52
N ASP A 169 5.00 5.74 15.75
CA ASP A 169 3.95 5.01 16.47
C ASP A 169 3.31 3.94 15.56
N ALA A 170 3.42 2.68 15.96
CA ALA A 170 2.89 1.55 15.20
C ALA A 170 1.36 1.47 15.17
N THR A 171 0.67 2.25 16.01
CA THR A 171 -0.80 2.34 16.03
C THR A 171 -1.35 3.34 15.03
N PHE A 172 -0.49 3.97 14.22
CA PHE A 172 -0.90 4.83 13.12
C PHE A 172 -1.78 4.03 12.14
N VAL A 173 -2.97 4.54 11.80
CA VAL A 173 -3.98 3.82 11.00
C VAL A 173 -4.57 4.67 9.87
N GLN A 174 -4.86 5.95 10.11
CA GLN A 174 -5.35 6.87 9.08
C GLN A 174 -5.12 8.33 9.53
N ALA A 175 -4.89 9.21 8.57
CA ALA A 175 -4.84 10.67 8.76
C ALA A 175 -5.88 11.34 7.86
N GLY A 176 -6.43 12.48 8.28
CA GLY A 176 -7.18 13.36 7.38
C GLY A 176 -8.52 13.85 7.95
N ASN A 177 -9.03 14.90 7.31
CA ASN A 177 -9.92 15.94 7.81
C ASN A 177 -9.17 16.97 8.66
N SER A 178 -8.52 17.95 7.99
CA SER A 178 -8.22 19.35 8.38
C SER A 178 -7.82 19.73 9.82
N ASP A 179 -7.79 18.78 10.75
CA ASP A 179 -7.78 18.95 12.19
C ASP A 179 -6.47 18.32 12.70
N PRO A 180 -5.46 19.15 12.95
CA PRO A 180 -4.18 18.70 13.43
C PRO A 180 -4.24 17.99 14.79
N SER A 181 -5.34 18.14 15.55
CA SER A 181 -5.49 17.54 16.87
C SER A 181 -5.48 16.01 16.85
N GLN A 182 -5.91 15.39 15.74
CA GLN A 182 -5.87 13.94 15.54
C GLN A 182 -4.45 13.38 15.47
N PHE A 183 -3.42 14.22 15.35
CA PHE A 183 -2.02 13.79 15.27
C PHE A 183 -1.28 13.85 16.60
N SER A 184 -1.86 14.52 17.59
CA SER A 184 -1.28 14.69 18.94
C SER A 184 -1.43 13.45 19.82
N VAL A 185 -2.30 12.52 19.43
CA VAL A 185 -2.56 11.26 20.17
C VAL A 185 -1.47 10.22 19.98
N TYR A 186 -0.65 10.35 18.93
CA TYR A 186 0.46 9.44 18.65
C TYR A 186 1.69 9.82 19.47
N SER A 187 2.50 8.82 19.84
CA SER A 187 3.73 9.04 20.58
C SER A 187 4.94 8.43 19.85
N PRO A 188 5.77 9.25 19.17
CA PRO A 188 5.73 10.71 19.09
C PRO A 188 4.58 11.22 18.19
N ALA A 189 4.17 12.47 18.43
CA ALA A 189 3.14 13.12 17.62
C ALA A 189 3.53 13.11 16.14
N ALA A 190 2.55 12.87 15.25
CA ALA A 190 2.84 12.81 13.84
C ALA A 190 3.21 14.19 13.27
N THR A 191 4.17 14.22 12.35
CA THR A 191 4.61 15.43 11.63
C THR A 191 4.15 15.38 10.17
N SER A 192 4.08 16.52 9.49
CA SER A 192 3.60 16.61 8.12
C SER A 192 4.50 17.40 7.17
N ILE A 193 4.50 17.03 5.89
CA ILE A 193 5.21 17.71 4.80
C ILE A 193 4.25 17.88 3.62
N ASP A 194 4.18 19.10 3.08
CA ASP A 194 3.36 19.42 1.89
C ASP A 194 4.22 19.33 0.62
N THR A 195 3.62 18.82 -0.46
CA THR A 195 4.28 18.72 -1.77
C THR A 195 3.27 18.79 -2.91
N THR A 196 3.69 19.31 -4.06
CA THR A 196 2.91 19.24 -5.32
C THR A 196 3.29 18.03 -6.17
N ALA A 197 4.40 17.36 -5.84
CA ALA A 197 4.87 16.15 -6.52
C ALA A 197 4.08 14.93 -6.06
N THR A 198 4.06 13.88 -6.89
CA THR A 198 3.49 12.56 -6.55
C THR A 198 4.53 11.59 -5.98
N SER A 199 5.69 12.12 -5.62
CA SER A 199 6.80 11.39 -5.01
C SER A 199 7.70 12.32 -4.23
N ILE A 200 8.28 11.83 -3.14
CA ILE A 200 9.23 12.55 -2.31
C ILE A 200 10.32 11.62 -1.78
N THR A 201 11.55 12.09 -1.74
CA THR A 201 12.67 11.38 -1.11
C THR A 201 12.78 11.81 0.35
N MET A 202 12.89 10.83 1.24
CA MET A 202 12.96 11.03 2.69
C MET A 202 14.20 10.33 3.26
N THR A 203 14.94 11.02 4.11
CA THR A 203 16.01 10.42 4.91
C THR A 203 15.46 10.06 6.29
N LEU A 204 15.48 8.76 6.60
CA LEU A 204 15.08 8.20 7.87
C LEU A 204 16.20 8.43 8.89
N SER A 205 15.83 8.85 10.10
CA SER A 205 16.77 8.99 11.22
C SER A 205 16.56 7.87 12.23
N GLY A 206 17.65 7.27 12.71
CA GLY A 206 17.60 6.18 13.69
C GLY A 206 17.21 4.81 13.13
N ALA A 207 16.99 3.84 14.01
CA ALA A 207 16.66 2.45 13.68
C ALA A 207 15.13 2.17 13.74
N ALA A 208 14.31 3.20 13.95
CA ALA A 208 12.87 3.05 14.12
C ALA A 208 12.15 2.82 12.78
N THR A 209 11.03 2.10 12.86
CA THR A 209 10.05 2.05 11.77
C THR A 209 9.25 3.34 11.76
N VAL A 210 9.21 4.01 10.62
CA VAL A 210 8.37 5.19 10.38
C VAL A 210 7.16 4.77 9.56
N TYR A 211 5.98 5.19 9.98
CA TYR A 211 4.71 4.90 9.34
C TYR A 211 4.24 6.14 8.57
N TYR A 212 3.92 5.95 7.31
CA TYR A 212 3.54 7.01 6.38
C TYR A 212 2.10 6.87 5.90
N VAL A 213 1.42 8.00 5.78
CA VAL A 213 0.17 8.13 5.04
C VAL A 213 0.20 9.43 4.24
N VAL A 214 -0.56 9.48 3.15
CA VAL A 214 -0.66 10.64 2.27
C VAL A 214 -2.11 11.02 2.04
N THR A 215 -2.41 12.31 2.10
CA THR A 215 -3.70 12.91 1.78
C THR A 215 -3.58 13.77 0.52
N ALA A 216 -4.70 13.99 -0.16
CA ALA A 216 -4.80 14.91 -1.29
C ALA A 216 -5.42 16.24 -0.85
N ILE A 217 -4.92 17.35 -1.41
CA ILE A 217 -5.38 18.70 -1.12
C ILE A 217 -5.96 19.32 -2.39
N ASN A 218 -7.11 19.97 -2.26
CA ASN A 218 -7.69 20.84 -3.28
C ASN A 218 -8.23 22.12 -2.62
N GLY A 219 -7.54 23.24 -2.84
CA GLY A 219 -7.84 24.50 -2.16
C GLY A 219 -7.61 24.38 -0.65
N SER A 220 -8.65 24.67 0.15
CA SER A 220 -8.61 24.55 1.63
C SER A 220 -9.04 23.17 2.15
N ALA A 221 -9.41 22.25 1.28
CA ALA A 221 -9.92 20.95 1.69
C ALA A 221 -8.86 19.85 1.57
N GLU A 222 -8.86 18.94 2.54
CA GLU A 222 -7.95 17.80 2.65
C GLU A 222 -8.74 16.49 2.71
N SER A 223 -8.35 15.50 1.91
CA SER A 223 -8.98 14.18 1.88
C SER A 223 -8.63 13.34 3.11
N LEU A 224 -9.33 12.20 3.26
CA LEU A 224 -8.79 11.10 4.06
C LEU A 224 -7.54 10.50 3.38
N SER A 225 -6.65 9.93 4.18
CA SER A 225 -5.43 9.29 3.68
C SER A 225 -5.70 7.90 3.11
N ASN A 226 -4.65 7.29 2.54
CA ASN A 226 -4.63 5.84 2.29
C ASN A 226 -5.02 5.05 3.56
N PRO A 227 -5.81 3.97 3.43
CA PRO A 227 -6.40 3.25 4.57
C PRO A 227 -5.42 2.35 5.32
N ILE A 228 -4.29 2.01 4.71
CA ILE A 228 -3.23 1.19 5.31
C ILE A 228 -1.95 2.02 5.28
N PRO A 229 -1.41 2.41 6.44
CA PRO A 229 -0.15 3.11 6.51
C PRO A 229 1.00 2.29 5.95
N VAL A 230 1.89 2.96 5.24
CA VAL A 230 3.08 2.35 4.69
C VAL A 230 4.19 2.46 5.73
N ALA A 231 4.61 1.31 6.25
CA ALA A 231 5.76 1.25 7.12
C ALA A 231 7.05 1.28 6.29
N ALA A 232 7.91 2.25 6.54
CA ALA A 232 9.29 2.23 6.10
C ALA A 232 10.17 2.15 7.34
N THR A 233 10.84 1.02 7.50
CA THR A 233 11.93 0.96 8.46
C THR A 233 13.12 1.63 7.85
N ALA A 234 13.86 2.39 8.65
CA ALA A 234 15.25 2.70 8.33
C ALA A 234 15.95 1.36 8.10
N HIS A 235 15.92 0.91 6.84
CA HIS A 235 16.81 -0.10 6.39
C HIS A 235 18.13 0.64 6.42
N ALA A 236 18.79 0.49 7.55
CA ALA A 236 20.22 0.30 7.57
C ALA A 236 20.53 -0.81 6.55
N PHE A 237 20.50 -0.48 5.27
CA PHE A 237 21.63 -0.71 4.41
C PHE A 237 22.81 0.04 5.06
N LYS A 238 23.21 -0.40 6.26
CA LYS A 238 24.56 -0.24 6.78
C LYS A 238 25.35 -1.00 5.75
N PHE A 239 25.80 -0.33 4.71
CA PHE A 239 26.96 -0.79 3.98
C PHE A 239 27.86 0.42 3.93
N SER A 240 29.11 0.21 4.30
CA SER A 240 30.15 1.18 4.02
C SER A 240 30.64 0.97 2.58
N GLN A 241 31.39 1.94 2.09
CA GLN A 241 32.10 1.82 0.82
C GLN A 241 33.50 1.29 1.09
N VAL A 242 33.97 0.40 0.24
CA VAL A 242 35.37 -0.03 0.23
C VAL A 242 35.98 0.26 -1.13
N THR A 243 37.18 0.83 -1.13
CA THR A 243 37.91 1.13 -2.37
C THR A 243 39.00 0.08 -2.54
N SER A 244 39.00 -0.64 -3.67
CA SER A 244 40.06 -1.60 -3.97
C SER A 244 41.28 -0.92 -4.59
N SER A 245 42.39 -1.65 -4.70
CA SER A 245 43.60 -1.13 -5.35
C SER A 245 43.42 -0.87 -6.85
N THR A 246 42.32 -1.33 -7.46
CA THR A 246 41.92 -0.93 -8.82
C THR A 246 41.34 0.49 -8.89
N GLY A 247 41.09 1.13 -7.74
CA GLY A 247 40.39 2.42 -7.64
C GLY A 247 38.87 2.30 -7.67
N GLN A 248 38.32 1.11 -7.91
CA GLN A 248 36.88 0.87 -7.89
C GLN A 248 36.33 0.88 -6.47
N VAL A 249 35.13 1.44 -6.31
CA VAL A 249 34.43 1.53 -5.03
C VAL A 249 33.30 0.50 -5.01
N TRP A 250 33.21 -0.25 -3.93
CA TRP A 250 32.27 -1.36 -3.78
C TRP A 250 31.47 -1.25 -2.49
N MET A 251 30.35 -1.96 -2.41
CA MET A 251 29.70 -2.21 -1.11
C MET A 251 30.60 -3.10 -0.23
N ASP A 252 30.68 -2.80 1.06
CA ASP A 252 31.44 -3.61 2.04
C ASP A 252 30.79 -4.98 2.36
N ARG A 253 29.53 -5.21 1.95
CA ARG A 253 28.79 -6.47 2.14
C ARG A 253 27.90 -6.84 0.96
N ASN A 254 27.45 -8.09 0.93
CA ASN A 254 26.52 -8.59 -0.08
C ASN A 254 25.16 -7.90 0.06
N LEU A 255 24.42 -7.78 -1.04
CA LEU A 255 23.07 -7.25 -1.00
C LEU A 255 22.17 -8.13 -0.12
N GLY A 256 21.48 -7.53 0.85
CA GLY A 256 20.68 -8.22 1.85
C GLY A 256 21.45 -8.77 3.06
N ALA A 257 22.76 -8.55 3.14
CA ALA A 257 23.56 -8.94 4.30
C ALA A 257 23.41 -7.95 5.47
N SER A 258 23.39 -8.46 6.69
CA SER A 258 23.27 -7.65 7.91
C SER A 258 24.60 -7.05 8.38
N GLN A 259 25.72 -7.67 8.01
CA GLN A 259 27.06 -7.22 8.37
C GLN A 259 28.10 -7.50 7.27
N MET A 260 29.25 -6.84 7.40
CA MET A 260 30.47 -7.21 6.67
C MET A 260 30.98 -8.56 7.18
N ALA A 261 31.58 -9.36 6.30
CA ALA A 261 32.07 -10.69 6.66
C ALA A 261 33.18 -10.63 7.71
N THR A 262 32.97 -11.33 8.82
CA THR A 262 33.97 -11.56 9.88
C THR A 262 34.79 -12.84 9.65
N SER A 263 34.26 -13.76 8.85
CA SER A 263 34.95 -14.93 8.29
C SER A 263 34.35 -15.25 6.91
N SER A 264 35.02 -16.12 6.13
CA SER A 264 34.47 -16.58 4.84
C SER A 264 33.13 -17.31 5.00
N THR A 265 32.89 -17.91 6.17
CA THR A 265 31.69 -18.70 6.50
C THR A 265 30.72 -17.96 7.40
N ASP A 266 30.85 -16.65 7.59
CA ASP A 266 29.96 -15.83 8.43
C ASP A 266 28.51 -15.76 7.87
N PRO A 267 27.52 -16.41 8.51
CA PRO A 267 26.15 -16.45 7.99
C PRO A 267 25.48 -15.07 7.92
N ALA A 268 25.88 -14.14 8.77
CA ALA A 268 25.29 -12.80 8.82
C ALA A 268 25.77 -11.91 7.66
N SER A 269 26.84 -12.29 6.97
CA SER A 269 27.40 -11.59 5.80
C SER A 269 26.94 -12.17 4.45
N TYR A 270 26.30 -13.34 4.46
CA TYR A 270 25.94 -14.06 3.23
C TYR A 270 25.00 -13.29 2.30
N GLY A 271 24.08 -12.52 2.89
CA GLY A 271 23.06 -11.78 2.15
C GLY A 271 22.04 -12.68 1.45
N ASP A 272 21.29 -12.09 0.52
CA ASP A 272 20.21 -12.74 -0.20
C ASP A 272 20.69 -13.40 -1.52
N LEU A 273 19.85 -14.25 -2.12
CA LEU A 273 20.18 -15.07 -3.29
C LEU A 273 19.17 -14.84 -4.42
N TYR A 274 19.55 -14.05 -5.41
CA TYR A 274 18.66 -13.50 -6.43
C TYR A 274 18.63 -14.36 -7.68
N GLN A 275 17.45 -14.52 -8.29
CA GLN A 275 17.33 -15.00 -9.67
C GLN A 275 17.77 -13.89 -10.63
N TRP A 276 18.53 -14.23 -11.66
CA TRP A 276 19.25 -13.23 -12.44
C TRP A 276 18.29 -12.25 -13.13
N GLY A 277 18.49 -10.96 -12.88
CA GLY A 277 17.69 -9.87 -13.43
C GLY A 277 16.27 -9.73 -12.85
N ARG A 278 15.91 -10.49 -11.81
CA ARG A 278 14.61 -10.35 -11.14
C ARG A 278 14.64 -9.25 -10.08
N PRO A 279 13.64 -8.35 -10.02
CA PRO A 279 13.52 -7.39 -8.91
C PRO A 279 13.47 -8.07 -7.55
N ALA A 280 13.89 -7.35 -6.51
CA ALA A 280 13.81 -7.80 -5.13
C ALA A 280 12.37 -7.78 -4.61
N ASP A 281 11.58 -8.78 -4.99
CA ASP A 281 10.15 -8.95 -4.66
C ASP A 281 9.90 -9.89 -3.47
N GLY A 282 10.98 -10.40 -2.85
CA GLY A 282 10.94 -11.35 -1.73
C GLY A 282 11.44 -12.75 -2.10
N HIS A 283 11.52 -13.08 -3.39
CA HIS A 283 12.03 -14.40 -3.85
C HIS A 283 13.45 -14.69 -3.40
N GLN A 284 14.28 -13.64 -3.31
CA GLN A 284 15.69 -13.71 -3.01
C GLN A 284 15.99 -14.21 -1.59
N LYS A 285 14.99 -14.14 -0.71
CA LYS A 285 15.16 -14.53 0.69
C LYS A 285 15.47 -16.01 0.76
N ARG A 286 16.50 -16.36 1.54
CA ARG A 286 16.98 -17.75 1.67
C ARG A 286 15.92 -18.75 2.12
N LYS A 287 14.84 -18.28 2.74
CA LYS A 287 13.68 -19.06 3.22
C LYS A 287 12.36 -18.72 2.50
N SER A 288 12.39 -18.00 1.38
CA SER A 288 11.17 -17.73 0.59
C SER A 288 10.53 -19.04 0.13
N ALA A 289 9.20 -19.03 0.02
CA ALA A 289 8.44 -20.12 -0.57
C ALA A 289 8.82 -20.32 -2.04
N THR A 290 8.48 -21.48 -2.60
CA THR A 290 8.80 -21.85 -3.97
C THR A 290 7.54 -21.97 -4.83
N THR A 291 7.70 -21.84 -6.14
CA THR A 291 6.66 -22.15 -7.13
C THR A 291 7.29 -22.75 -8.37
N ALA A 292 6.64 -23.73 -9.00
CA ALA A 292 7.05 -24.26 -10.30
C ALA A 292 6.43 -23.47 -11.48
N THR A 293 5.55 -22.50 -11.19
CA THR A 293 4.94 -21.66 -12.21
C THR A 293 5.94 -20.60 -12.68
N LEU A 294 6.32 -20.66 -13.96
CA LEU A 294 7.19 -19.66 -14.58
C LEU A 294 6.51 -18.31 -14.70
N ALA A 295 7.31 -17.25 -14.62
CA ALA A 295 6.81 -15.89 -14.80
C ALA A 295 6.57 -15.57 -16.28
N ILE A 296 5.48 -14.88 -16.58
CA ILE A 296 5.16 -14.44 -17.95
C ILE A 296 5.89 -13.14 -18.36
N ASN A 297 6.56 -12.49 -17.42
CA ASN A 297 7.33 -11.26 -17.60
C ASN A 297 8.41 -11.16 -16.51
N THR A 298 9.19 -10.08 -16.50
CA THR A 298 10.29 -9.86 -15.54
C THR A 298 9.86 -9.41 -14.14
N THR A 299 8.55 -9.21 -13.90
CA THR A 299 7.96 -8.82 -12.61
C THR A 299 6.81 -9.77 -12.24
N PRO A 300 7.10 -10.92 -11.62
CA PRO A 300 6.12 -12.02 -11.47
C PRO A 300 4.90 -11.70 -10.60
N GLY A 301 4.92 -10.59 -9.84
CA GLY A 301 3.82 -10.19 -8.95
C GLY A 301 3.70 -11.02 -7.67
N HIS A 302 4.71 -11.83 -7.35
CA HIS A 302 4.74 -12.66 -6.13
C HIS A 302 6.16 -12.81 -5.58
N ALA A 303 6.28 -13.14 -4.30
CA ALA A 303 7.56 -13.31 -3.60
C ALA A 303 8.15 -14.74 -3.67
N ASN A 304 7.54 -15.67 -4.42
CA ASN A 304 8.03 -17.05 -4.49
C ASN A 304 9.27 -17.19 -5.38
N PHE A 305 10.23 -18.01 -4.96
CA PHE A 305 11.36 -18.45 -5.78
C PHE A 305 10.88 -19.43 -6.84
N ILE A 306 11.13 -19.12 -8.11
CA ILE A 306 10.63 -19.93 -9.21
C ILE A 306 11.57 -21.10 -9.44
N THR A 307 11.11 -22.30 -9.11
CA THR A 307 11.85 -23.54 -9.35
C THR A 307 11.56 -24.08 -10.74
N VAL A 308 12.56 -24.71 -11.35
CA VAL A 308 12.44 -25.31 -12.68
C VAL A 308 12.84 -26.78 -12.63
N THR A 309 11.91 -27.66 -12.98
CA THR A 309 12.09 -29.13 -12.98
C THR A 309 12.16 -29.69 -14.40
N GLY A 310 13.03 -30.69 -14.61
CA GLY A 310 13.16 -31.45 -15.85
C GLY A 310 14.53 -31.30 -16.53
N PRO A 311 15.03 -32.34 -17.23
CA PRO A 311 16.33 -32.30 -17.91
C PRO A 311 16.39 -31.31 -19.08
N GLU A 312 15.23 -31.00 -19.68
CA GLU A 312 15.03 -29.91 -20.66
C GLU A 312 14.19 -28.77 -20.08
N GLY A 313 13.96 -28.79 -18.75
CA GLY A 313 13.14 -27.80 -18.06
C GLY A 313 13.62 -26.37 -18.35
N PRO A 314 12.72 -25.37 -18.34
CA PRO A 314 13.06 -24.00 -18.69
C PRO A 314 14.31 -23.51 -17.94
N LEU A 315 15.39 -23.26 -18.67
CA LEU A 315 16.66 -22.78 -18.10
C LEU A 315 16.58 -21.32 -17.60
N ASP A 316 15.38 -20.77 -17.50
CA ASP A 316 15.06 -19.42 -17.06
C ASP A 316 13.84 -19.48 -16.13
N TRP A 317 13.70 -18.50 -15.23
CA TRP A 317 12.55 -18.38 -14.34
C TRP A 317 11.35 -17.73 -15.02
N THR A 318 11.51 -17.24 -16.25
CA THR A 318 10.42 -16.80 -17.12
C THR A 318 10.03 -17.87 -18.13
N ILE A 319 8.81 -17.76 -18.67
CA ILE A 319 8.42 -18.50 -19.87
C ILE A 319 9.36 -18.15 -21.05
N PRO A 320 9.47 -19.01 -22.06
CA PRO A 320 10.11 -18.64 -23.32
C PRO A 320 9.42 -17.43 -23.97
N ASN A 321 10.19 -16.63 -24.73
CA ASN A 321 9.67 -15.52 -25.56
C ASN A 321 9.00 -14.35 -24.81
N THR A 322 9.46 -14.03 -23.59
CA THR A 322 9.02 -12.83 -22.83
C THR A 322 9.46 -11.48 -23.42
N GLY A 323 10.04 -11.46 -24.63
CA GLY A 323 10.67 -10.27 -25.20
C GLY A 323 12.06 -9.94 -24.65
N ASP A 324 12.54 -10.69 -23.64
CA ASP A 324 13.88 -10.56 -23.04
C ASP A 324 14.69 -11.85 -23.18
N VAL A 325 14.78 -12.36 -24.40
CA VAL A 325 15.38 -13.66 -24.70
C VAL A 325 16.90 -13.60 -24.54
N ASP A 326 17.54 -12.54 -25.01
CA ASP A 326 18.98 -12.30 -24.87
C ASP A 326 19.37 -11.80 -23.47
N GLY A 327 18.41 -11.34 -22.67
CA GLY A 327 18.63 -10.76 -21.35
C GLY A 327 19.03 -9.29 -21.39
N ALA A 328 18.81 -8.58 -22.51
CA ALA A 328 19.09 -7.15 -22.64
C ALA A 328 18.33 -6.31 -21.59
N LEU A 329 17.03 -6.53 -21.42
CA LEU A 329 16.20 -5.76 -20.48
C LEU A 329 16.64 -6.01 -19.03
N ARG A 330 16.96 -7.27 -18.71
CA ARG A 330 17.50 -7.64 -17.39
C ARG A 330 18.91 -7.08 -17.17
N GLY A 331 19.75 -7.07 -18.20
CA GLY A 331 21.08 -6.46 -18.16
C GLY A 331 21.02 -4.95 -17.92
N GLU A 332 20.11 -4.24 -18.58
CA GLU A 332 19.82 -2.83 -18.32
C GLU A 332 19.32 -2.60 -16.89
N PHE A 333 18.37 -3.41 -16.42
CA PHE A 333 17.88 -3.34 -15.04
C PHE A 333 19.01 -3.50 -14.01
N LEU A 334 19.91 -4.45 -14.21
CA LEU A 334 21.07 -4.68 -13.35
C LEU A 334 22.15 -3.60 -13.45
N ALA A 335 22.13 -2.77 -14.51
CA ALA A 335 23.07 -1.68 -14.74
C ALA A 335 22.63 -0.34 -14.12
N LYS A 336 21.34 -0.20 -13.78
CA LYS A 336 20.76 1.03 -13.23
C LYS A 336 21.44 1.45 -11.93
N THR A 337 21.66 2.76 -11.79
CA THR A 337 22.27 3.42 -10.63
C THR A 337 21.34 4.45 -9.98
N ASP A 338 20.14 4.66 -10.52
CA ASP A 338 19.15 5.64 -10.06
C ASP A 338 18.28 5.14 -8.89
N GLY A 339 18.61 3.97 -8.34
CA GLY A 339 17.83 3.30 -7.30
C GLY A 339 16.63 2.50 -7.84
N SER A 340 16.33 2.57 -9.14
CA SER A 340 15.28 1.75 -9.76
C SER A 340 15.79 0.36 -10.23
N GLY A 341 17.06 0.06 -9.94
CA GLY A 341 17.70 -1.24 -10.16
C GLY A 341 17.63 -2.16 -8.95
N ILE A 342 18.42 -3.24 -8.98
CA ILE A 342 18.56 -4.15 -7.84
C ILE A 342 19.49 -3.62 -6.76
N CYS A 343 20.47 -2.81 -7.17
CA CYS A 343 21.47 -2.26 -6.29
C CYS A 343 21.05 -0.88 -5.78
N PRO A 344 21.61 -0.44 -4.64
CA PRO A 344 21.36 0.87 -4.07
C PRO A 344 21.73 2.04 -5.03
N THR A 345 21.11 3.22 -4.92
CA THR A 345 21.47 4.44 -5.70
C THR A 345 22.97 4.69 -5.69
N GLY A 346 23.52 4.97 -6.87
CA GLY A 346 24.94 5.11 -7.14
C GLY A 346 25.69 3.79 -7.32
N PHE A 347 25.03 2.64 -7.13
CA PHE A 347 25.60 1.31 -7.29
C PHE A 347 24.83 0.50 -8.33
N ASN A 348 25.51 -0.44 -8.98
CA ASN A 348 24.93 -1.42 -9.87
C ASN A 348 25.61 -2.79 -9.72
N VAL A 349 25.11 -3.80 -10.43
CA VAL A 349 25.77 -5.12 -10.46
C VAL A 349 27.00 -5.02 -11.36
N PRO A 350 28.17 -5.54 -10.93
CA PRO A 350 29.39 -5.43 -11.71
C PRO A 350 29.32 -6.19 -13.03
N THR A 351 30.04 -5.71 -14.04
CA THR A 351 30.36 -6.53 -15.23
C THR A 351 31.40 -7.59 -14.89
N GLU A 352 31.52 -8.62 -15.74
CA GLU A 352 32.63 -9.58 -15.67
C GLU A 352 33.98 -8.87 -15.73
N ALA A 353 34.14 -7.84 -16.55
CA ALA A 353 35.41 -7.11 -16.65
C ALA A 353 35.78 -6.40 -15.34
N GLN A 354 34.82 -5.73 -14.69
CA GLN A 354 35.03 -5.07 -13.39
C GLN A 354 35.37 -6.10 -12.30
N LEU A 355 34.58 -7.17 -12.19
CA LEU A 355 34.84 -8.20 -11.19
C LEU A 355 36.12 -8.98 -11.50
N LYS A 356 36.50 -9.15 -12.77
CA LYS A 356 37.76 -9.80 -13.17
C LYS A 356 38.97 -8.96 -12.78
N ALA A 357 38.91 -7.65 -12.97
CA ALA A 357 39.97 -6.75 -12.50
C ALA A 357 40.18 -6.87 -10.98
N GLU A 358 39.08 -7.03 -10.23
CA GLU A 358 39.12 -7.22 -8.79
C GLU A 358 39.69 -8.57 -8.36
N ILE A 359 39.32 -9.68 -9.00
CA ILE A 359 39.87 -11.00 -8.58
C ILE A 359 41.34 -11.19 -8.97
N ASN A 360 41.82 -10.49 -10.00
CA ASN A 360 43.21 -10.58 -10.46
C ASN A 360 44.23 -10.05 -9.43
N ILE A 361 43.78 -9.25 -8.45
CA ILE A 361 44.63 -8.72 -7.38
C ILE A 361 44.56 -9.57 -6.10
N TRP A 362 43.78 -10.66 -6.07
CA TRP A 362 43.67 -11.51 -4.89
C TRP A 362 44.84 -12.49 -4.78
N ASP A 363 45.40 -12.61 -3.57
CA ASP A 363 46.30 -13.70 -3.24
C ASP A 363 45.49 -15.00 -3.06
N THR A 364 45.69 -15.94 -3.99
CA THR A 364 44.98 -17.23 -4.01
C THR A 364 45.87 -18.42 -3.67
N THR A 365 47.10 -18.19 -3.19
CA THR A 365 48.09 -19.25 -2.91
C THR A 365 47.55 -20.31 -1.93
N ASN A 366 46.78 -19.89 -0.93
CA ASN A 366 46.23 -20.81 0.10
C ASN A 366 44.84 -21.38 -0.25
N SER A 367 44.06 -20.66 -1.05
CA SER A 367 42.85 -21.11 -1.77
C SER A 367 42.12 -19.88 -2.30
N ALA A 368 41.27 -20.07 -3.31
CA ALA A 368 40.42 -19.00 -3.82
C ALA A 368 39.46 -18.40 -2.77
N ALA A 369 38.92 -19.22 -1.86
CA ALA A 369 38.01 -18.76 -0.81
C ALA A 369 38.74 -17.92 0.26
N VAL A 370 39.98 -18.30 0.61
CA VAL A 370 40.83 -17.51 1.50
C VAL A 370 41.19 -16.18 0.84
N GLY A 371 41.60 -16.19 -0.44
CA GLY A 371 41.89 -14.97 -1.20
C GLY A 371 40.70 -14.03 -1.29
N ALA A 372 39.51 -14.56 -1.60
CA ALA A 372 38.28 -13.79 -1.67
C ALA A 372 37.91 -13.13 -0.33
N PHE A 373 38.09 -13.84 0.80
CA PHE A 373 37.83 -13.29 2.13
C PHE A 373 38.90 -12.29 2.59
N ASN A 374 40.17 -12.52 2.24
CA ASN A 374 41.27 -11.63 2.60
C ASN A 374 41.32 -10.37 1.71
N SER A 375 40.63 -10.38 0.56
CA SER A 375 40.46 -9.20 -0.28
C SER A 375 39.71 -8.07 0.46
N VAL A 376 39.78 -6.87 -0.09
CA VAL A 376 39.03 -5.72 0.45
C VAL A 376 37.51 -5.96 0.45
N LEU A 377 37.00 -6.79 -0.47
CA LEU A 377 35.57 -7.09 -0.56
C LEU A 377 35.08 -8.08 0.50
N LYS A 378 36.00 -8.85 1.10
CA LYS A 378 35.71 -9.93 2.04
C LYS A 378 34.54 -10.83 1.61
N LEU A 379 34.60 -11.37 0.39
CA LEU A 379 33.47 -12.11 -0.15
C LEU A 379 33.27 -13.44 0.59
N PRO A 380 32.09 -13.68 1.20
CA PRO A 380 31.81 -14.95 1.86
C PRO A 380 31.46 -16.07 0.86
N VAL A 381 31.63 -17.32 1.32
CA VAL A 381 31.19 -18.54 0.63
C VAL A 381 29.71 -18.84 0.96
N ALA A 382 28.85 -17.94 0.49
CA ALA A 382 27.44 -17.87 0.86
C ALA A 382 26.54 -18.98 0.27
N GLY A 383 27.08 -19.84 -0.60
CA GLY A 383 26.32 -20.83 -1.36
C GLY A 383 25.35 -20.19 -2.35
N GLY A 384 24.35 -20.96 -2.78
CA GLY A 384 23.31 -20.50 -3.69
C GLY A 384 21.99 -21.24 -3.49
N ARG A 385 20.93 -20.80 -4.18
CA ARG A 385 19.65 -21.49 -4.26
C ARG A 385 19.58 -22.30 -5.54
N ILE A 386 19.28 -23.59 -5.40
CA ILE A 386 19.25 -24.59 -6.46
C ILE A 386 17.95 -24.43 -7.25
N LYS A 387 18.01 -24.29 -8.57
CA LYS A 387 16.81 -24.05 -9.39
C LYS A 387 15.77 -25.19 -9.29
N GLN A 388 16.18 -26.44 -9.11
CA GLN A 388 15.26 -27.59 -9.11
C GLN A 388 14.41 -27.67 -7.83
N THR A 389 14.99 -27.31 -6.68
CA THR A 389 14.36 -27.52 -5.37
C THR A 389 14.04 -26.22 -4.64
N GLY A 390 14.66 -25.10 -5.03
CA GLY A 390 14.68 -23.85 -4.27
C GLY A 390 15.48 -23.94 -2.96
N GLY A 391 16.05 -25.11 -2.65
CA GLY A 391 16.88 -25.34 -1.47
C GLY A 391 18.25 -24.68 -1.58
N LEU A 392 18.92 -24.55 -0.44
CA LEU A 392 20.29 -24.02 -0.38
C LEU A 392 21.31 -25.10 -0.72
N GLY A 393 22.31 -24.75 -1.53
CA GLY A 393 23.44 -25.61 -1.88
C GLY A 393 24.79 -24.93 -1.62
N ASN A 394 25.79 -25.73 -1.24
CA ASN A 394 27.18 -25.31 -1.02
C ASN A 394 27.37 -24.12 -0.05
N VAL A 395 26.46 -23.97 0.91
CA VAL A 395 26.57 -22.97 1.97
C VAL A 395 27.84 -23.24 2.78
N SER A 396 28.59 -22.19 3.10
CA SER A 396 29.87 -22.27 3.82
C SER A 396 30.99 -22.97 3.04
N ALA A 397 30.80 -23.27 1.75
CA ALA A 397 31.78 -23.99 0.93
C ALA A 397 32.15 -23.24 -0.37
N VAL A 398 31.15 -22.65 -1.05
CA VAL A 398 31.36 -21.98 -2.35
C VAL A 398 30.72 -20.59 -2.35
N GLY A 399 31.43 -19.61 -2.92
CA GLY A 399 30.90 -18.28 -3.24
C GLY A 399 30.40 -18.24 -4.68
N TYR A 400 29.17 -17.76 -4.88
CA TYR A 400 28.58 -17.55 -6.20
C TYR A 400 28.07 -16.11 -6.34
N TYR A 401 28.59 -15.37 -7.31
CA TYR A 401 28.32 -13.95 -7.49
C TYR A 401 27.90 -13.62 -8.90
N TRP A 402 26.70 -13.06 -9.06
CA TRP A 402 26.23 -12.62 -10.37
C TRP A 402 27.05 -11.45 -10.91
N THR A 403 27.22 -11.44 -12.23
CA THR A 403 27.57 -10.23 -12.98
C THR A 403 26.37 -9.78 -13.82
N ARG A 404 26.37 -8.53 -14.29
CA ARG A 404 25.39 -8.04 -15.26
C ARG A 404 25.78 -8.31 -16.72
N SER A 405 26.90 -8.98 -16.96
CA SER A 405 27.38 -9.24 -18.32
C SER A 405 26.43 -10.17 -19.04
N ILE A 406 25.88 -9.69 -20.16
CA ILE A 406 25.05 -10.47 -21.06
C ILE A 406 25.96 -11.42 -21.84
N ILE A 407 25.55 -12.68 -21.97
CA ILE A 407 26.27 -13.68 -22.76
C ILE A 407 25.80 -13.55 -24.21
N PRO A 408 26.71 -13.42 -25.20
CA PRO A 408 26.35 -13.33 -26.61
C PRO A 408 25.43 -14.48 -27.05
N ILE A 409 24.44 -14.15 -27.88
CA ILE A 409 23.38 -15.05 -28.35
C ILE A 409 23.91 -16.32 -29.04
N GLY A 410 23.25 -17.45 -28.74
CA GLY A 410 23.60 -18.81 -29.17
C GLY A 410 22.77 -19.84 -28.38
N ARG A 411 23.24 -21.09 -28.19
CA ARG A 411 22.55 -22.10 -27.34
C ARG A 411 22.43 -21.69 -25.86
N TRP A 412 23.01 -20.57 -25.45
CA TRP A 412 23.18 -20.14 -24.06
C TRP A 412 22.34 -18.92 -23.66
N TYR A 413 21.35 -18.51 -24.46
CA TYR A 413 20.56 -17.29 -24.21
C TYR A 413 19.78 -17.30 -22.88
N ARG A 414 19.58 -18.46 -22.25
CA ARG A 414 18.93 -18.60 -20.93
C ARG A 414 19.90 -18.63 -19.76
N TYR A 415 21.19 -18.44 -20.02
CA TYR A 415 22.24 -18.46 -19.01
C TYR A 415 22.61 -17.03 -18.61
N ALA A 416 23.20 -16.91 -17.44
CA ALA A 416 23.80 -15.71 -16.90
C ALA A 416 25.22 -15.99 -16.44
N ARG A 417 26.03 -14.94 -16.44
CA ARG A 417 27.45 -14.99 -16.11
C ARG A 417 27.65 -14.78 -14.61
N TYR A 418 28.43 -15.65 -13.97
CA TYR A 418 28.72 -15.54 -12.54
C TYR A 418 30.18 -15.89 -12.22
N LEU A 419 30.70 -15.35 -11.12
CA LEU A 419 31.96 -15.75 -10.51
C LEU A 419 31.71 -16.89 -9.51
N GLY A 420 32.46 -17.97 -9.62
CA GLY A 420 32.50 -19.06 -8.65
C GLY A 420 33.89 -19.17 -8.00
N PHE A 421 33.93 -19.46 -6.69
CA PHE A 421 35.17 -19.80 -5.98
C PHE A 421 34.89 -20.67 -4.75
N GLY A 422 35.77 -21.62 -4.44
CA GLY A 422 35.77 -22.40 -3.20
C GLY A 422 35.86 -23.91 -3.41
N SER A 423 35.72 -24.66 -2.33
CA SER A 423 35.85 -26.13 -2.31
C SER A 423 34.49 -26.76 -2.01
N GLY A 424 33.67 -26.95 -3.06
CA GLY A 424 32.40 -27.69 -2.98
C GLY A 424 32.55 -29.16 -3.38
N SER A 425 31.44 -29.85 -3.67
CA SER A 425 31.43 -31.25 -4.17
C SER A 425 32.20 -31.45 -5.48
N HIS A 426 32.50 -30.35 -6.18
CA HIS A 426 33.46 -30.26 -7.28
C HIS A 426 34.38 -29.09 -6.92
N ASN A 427 35.69 -29.24 -7.07
CA ASN A 427 36.62 -28.12 -6.87
C ASN A 427 36.25 -26.98 -7.83
N ILE A 428 35.62 -25.92 -7.31
CA ILE A 428 35.28 -24.75 -8.12
C ILE A 428 36.48 -23.81 -8.05
N TYR A 429 37.34 -23.93 -9.05
CA TYR A 429 38.42 -22.98 -9.30
C TYR A 429 37.85 -21.56 -9.39
N LEU A 430 38.65 -20.57 -8.97
CA LEU A 430 38.31 -19.16 -9.13
C LEU A 430 38.16 -18.84 -10.61
N GLN A 431 36.92 -18.84 -11.10
CA GLN A 431 36.66 -18.61 -12.50
C GLN A 431 35.22 -18.16 -12.72
N PHE A 432 35.01 -17.57 -13.89
CA PHE A 432 33.68 -17.21 -14.32
C PHE A 432 33.04 -18.37 -15.08
N HIS A 433 31.79 -18.63 -14.77
CA HIS A 433 30.97 -19.69 -15.34
C HIS A 433 29.65 -19.13 -15.88
N ASN A 434 28.96 -19.97 -16.65
CA ASN A 434 27.60 -19.70 -17.11
C ASN A 434 26.68 -20.67 -16.39
N VAL A 435 25.58 -20.17 -15.82
CA VAL A 435 24.52 -21.02 -15.27
C VAL A 435 23.16 -20.41 -15.58
N GLU A 436 22.12 -21.21 -15.49
CA GLU A 436 20.75 -20.80 -15.76
C GLU A 436 20.32 -19.60 -14.92
N ARG A 437 19.55 -18.70 -15.53
CA ARG A 437 19.06 -17.48 -14.87
C ARG A 437 18.18 -17.77 -13.66
N SER A 438 17.58 -18.97 -13.60
CA SER A 438 16.72 -19.44 -12.51
C SER A 438 17.45 -19.81 -11.21
N GLU A 439 18.78 -19.95 -11.23
CA GLU A 439 19.57 -20.14 -10.01
C GLU A 439 19.53 -18.88 -9.12
N GLY A 440 19.61 -19.07 -7.80
CA GLY A 440 19.75 -17.95 -6.86
C GLY A 440 21.19 -17.74 -6.44
N ARG A 441 21.83 -16.62 -6.80
CA ARG A 441 23.22 -16.30 -6.42
C ARG A 441 23.32 -14.96 -5.70
N SER A 442 24.45 -14.74 -5.05
CA SER A 442 24.73 -13.50 -4.31
C SER A 442 24.99 -12.34 -5.27
N ILE A 443 24.75 -11.12 -4.81
CA ILE A 443 25.09 -9.88 -5.51
C ILE A 443 26.00 -9.04 -4.60
N ARG A 444 27.11 -8.57 -5.18
CA ARG A 444 27.99 -7.57 -4.60
C ARG A 444 28.03 -6.36 -5.53
N CYS A 445 27.45 -5.23 -5.12
CA CYS A 445 27.34 -4.07 -6.01
C CYS A 445 28.63 -3.23 -6.04
N ILE A 446 28.86 -2.59 -7.18
CA ILE A 446 29.95 -1.67 -7.47
C ILE A 446 29.39 -0.26 -7.70
N LYS A 447 30.12 0.77 -7.28
CA LYS A 447 29.80 2.18 -7.53
C LYS A 447 30.25 2.55 -8.94
N ASN A 448 29.34 3.13 -9.71
CA ASN A 448 29.60 3.59 -11.07
C ASN A 448 29.44 5.11 -11.18
#